data_AF-A0A4Q5QQT3-F1
#
_entry.id   AF-A0A4Q5QQT3-F1
#
_cell.length_a   1.000
_cell.length_b   1.000
_cell.length_c   1.000
_cell.angle_alpha   90.00
_cell.angle_beta   90.00
_cell.angle_gamma   90.00
#
_symmetry.space_group_name_H-M   'P 1'
#
loop_
_entity.id
_entity.type
_entity.pdbx_description
1 polymer ?
#
loop_
_entity_poly.entity_id
_entity_poly.type
_entity_poly.pdbx_seq_one_letter_code
_entity_poly.pdbx_strand_id
1 'polypeptide(L)'
;MPFDGCPTPFTSILAPREFDAFTSAQPGCFVDLNLDQVIDALVPLVDADVLRPVFWSARRDEAVVRFRQAVFSDLDHPGLLTPVAPFRDAMRLVRADLAYASKVDRAAHRDAVTLRAAGRYCGTVRALATAWRDEGPRSAGLLACLAYLEGLIGGAGFASLEGGVARCRAALATVQYGLLFRGDSVVIRRHAGEPDYTDTVHGRFARFREADGPAPRPKAAADGGGLDHIEAGILSSVSRQFPAPFAELSRFVAAHPDFIDPLVARLDREVGFYTSYLAYIAP
;
A
#
# COMPACT_ATOMS: atom_id res chain seq x y z
N MET A 1 35.09 -2.17 -22.98
CA MET A 1 34.33 -2.99 -23.94
C MET A 1 32.88 -2.91 -23.53
N PRO A 2 31.97 -2.39 -24.36
CA PRO A 2 30.59 -2.19 -23.95
C PRO A 2 29.86 -3.53 -24.08
N PHE A 3 29.11 -3.87 -23.03
CA PHE A 3 28.18 -4.99 -23.04
C PHE A 3 27.00 -4.62 -23.95
N ASP A 4 26.98 -5.18 -25.14
CA ASP A 4 25.80 -5.25 -25.99
C ASP A 4 24.72 -6.10 -25.30
N GLY A 5 23.51 -5.58 -25.19
CA GLY A 5 22.29 -6.37 -24.95
C GLY A 5 21.67 -6.36 -23.55
N CYS A 6 22.09 -5.48 -22.63
CA CYS A 6 21.31 -5.29 -21.39
C CYS A 6 20.06 -4.45 -21.70
N PRO A 7 18.82 -4.91 -21.40
CA PRO A 7 17.65 -4.06 -21.48
C PRO A 7 17.91 -2.81 -20.64
N THR A 8 17.62 -1.65 -21.22
CA THR A 8 17.80 -0.35 -20.55
C THR A 8 17.14 -0.41 -19.17
N PRO A 9 17.82 0.06 -18.10
CA PRO A 9 17.25 0.00 -16.76
C PRO A 9 15.90 0.73 -16.74
N PHE A 10 14.88 0.05 -16.22
CA PHE A 10 13.53 0.62 -16.11
C PHE A 10 13.60 1.95 -15.38
N THR A 11 13.05 3.00 -15.99
CA THR A 11 13.07 4.36 -15.45
C THR A 11 11.65 4.90 -15.25
N SER A 12 10.74 4.61 -16.19
CA SER A 12 9.38 5.15 -16.19
C SER A 12 8.50 4.34 -17.14
N ILE A 13 7.19 4.32 -16.88
CA ILE A 13 6.19 3.87 -17.85
C ILE A 13 5.63 5.01 -18.69
N LEU A 14 6.10 6.26 -18.52
CA LEU A 14 5.67 7.43 -19.33
C LEU A 14 6.63 7.78 -20.47
N ALA A 15 7.86 7.24 -20.47
CA ALA A 15 8.84 7.46 -21.52
C ALA A 15 9.89 6.35 -21.56
N PRO A 16 10.49 6.07 -22.73
CA PRO A 16 11.49 5.01 -22.90
C PRO A 16 12.88 5.33 -22.32
N ARG A 17 13.13 6.59 -21.94
CA ARG A 17 14.38 7.09 -21.35
C ARG A 17 14.05 8.18 -20.33
N GLU A 18 15.04 8.62 -19.56
CA GLU A 18 14.90 9.85 -18.77
C GLU A 18 14.40 11.00 -19.65
N PHE A 19 13.50 11.80 -19.09
CA PHE A 19 12.82 12.88 -19.77
C PHE A 19 12.78 14.10 -18.87
N ASP A 20 12.69 15.28 -19.49
CA ASP A 20 12.65 16.56 -18.78
C ASP A 20 11.50 16.60 -17.76
N ALA A 21 11.68 17.42 -16.72
CA ALA A 21 10.65 17.65 -15.73
C ALA A 21 9.32 18.05 -16.39
N PHE A 22 8.21 17.66 -15.74
CA PHE A 22 6.89 18.10 -16.13
C PHE A 22 6.70 19.58 -15.79
N THR A 23 5.92 20.31 -16.61
CA THR A 23 5.54 21.69 -16.29
C THR A 23 4.65 21.72 -15.05
N SER A 24 4.89 22.70 -14.17
CA SER A 24 4.05 22.97 -13.01
C SER A 24 2.92 23.96 -13.29
N ALA A 25 2.89 24.56 -14.48
CA ALA A 25 1.90 25.55 -14.87
C ALA A 25 1.08 25.08 -16.08
N GLN A 26 -0.22 25.29 -16.01
CA GLN A 26 -1.15 25.04 -17.12
C GLN A 26 -0.79 25.94 -18.32
N PRO A 27 -0.66 25.39 -19.53
CA PRO A 27 -0.46 26.19 -20.73
C PRO A 27 -1.68 27.07 -21.00
N GLY A 28 -1.45 28.33 -21.36
CA GLY A 28 -2.54 29.30 -21.59
C GLY A 28 -3.58 28.85 -22.62
N CYS A 29 -3.14 28.10 -23.65
CA CYS A 29 -4.03 27.58 -24.68
C CYS A 29 -5.01 26.49 -24.21
N PHE A 30 -4.87 25.94 -22.99
CA PHE A 30 -5.75 24.87 -22.52
C PHE A 30 -7.17 25.39 -22.29
N VAL A 31 -7.32 26.62 -21.80
CA VAL A 31 -8.64 27.26 -21.63
C VAL A 31 -9.27 27.52 -23.01
N ASP A 32 -8.50 28.05 -23.95
CA ASP A 32 -8.98 28.33 -25.31
C ASP A 32 -9.44 27.06 -26.05
N LEU A 33 -8.77 25.93 -25.80
CA LEU A 33 -9.07 24.63 -26.40
C LEU A 33 -10.03 23.77 -25.55
N ASN A 34 -10.55 24.30 -24.44
CA ASN A 34 -11.33 23.57 -23.43
C ASN A 34 -10.66 22.28 -22.92
N LEU A 35 -9.33 22.19 -22.97
CA LEU A 35 -8.56 21.05 -22.46
C LEU A 35 -8.47 21.07 -20.93
N ASP A 36 -8.64 22.24 -20.32
CA ASP A 36 -8.80 22.40 -18.87
C ASP A 36 -10.01 21.61 -18.35
N GLN A 37 -11.15 21.67 -19.04
CA GLN A 37 -12.36 20.92 -18.69
C GLN A 37 -12.14 19.40 -18.77
N VAL A 38 -11.42 18.93 -19.79
CA VAL A 38 -11.08 17.51 -19.93
C VAL A 38 -10.20 17.06 -18.76
N ILE A 39 -9.21 17.87 -18.37
CA ILE A 39 -8.33 17.55 -17.24
C ILE A 39 -9.10 17.57 -15.92
N ASP A 40 -9.96 18.56 -15.71
CA ASP A 40 -10.78 18.63 -14.51
C ASP A 40 -11.80 17.48 -14.40
N ALA A 41 -12.19 16.87 -15.52
CA ALA A 41 -12.98 15.63 -15.52
C ALA A 41 -12.14 14.38 -15.21
N LEU A 42 -10.85 14.38 -15.56
CA LEU A 42 -9.90 13.26 -15.32
C LEU A 42 -9.34 13.22 -13.89
N VAL A 43 -9.18 14.41 -13.29
CA VAL A 43 -8.53 14.63 -11.99
C VAL A 43 -9.26 14.00 -10.78
N PRO A 44 -10.60 13.95 -10.67
CA PRO A 44 -11.29 13.39 -9.49
C PRO A 44 -10.97 11.92 -9.21
N LEU A 45 -10.38 11.22 -10.17
CA LEU A 45 -10.04 9.79 -10.11
C LEU A 45 -8.67 9.52 -9.46
N VAL A 46 -7.84 10.56 -9.24
CA VAL A 46 -6.41 10.44 -8.84
C VAL A 46 -5.91 11.68 -8.07
N ASP A 47 -4.70 11.62 -7.52
CA ASP A 47 -3.97 12.77 -6.96
C ASP A 47 -3.71 13.86 -8.03
N ALA A 48 -4.41 14.99 -7.90
CA ALA A 48 -4.41 16.11 -8.84
C ALA A 48 -3.01 16.72 -9.03
N ASP A 49 -2.22 16.80 -7.96
CA ASP A 49 -0.90 17.43 -7.95
C ASP A 49 0.13 16.60 -8.71
N VAL A 50 -0.13 15.29 -8.82
CA VAL A 50 0.68 14.36 -9.61
C VAL A 50 0.25 14.36 -11.07
N LEU A 51 -1.05 14.38 -11.33
CA LEU A 51 -1.60 14.09 -12.65
C LEU A 51 -1.59 15.29 -13.60
N ARG A 52 -1.91 16.49 -13.08
CA ARG A 52 -1.99 17.72 -13.87
C ARG A 52 -0.68 18.07 -14.59
N PRO A 53 0.49 18.03 -13.93
CA PRO A 53 1.77 18.26 -14.61
C PRO A 53 2.01 17.33 -15.81
N VAL A 54 1.58 16.07 -15.72
CA VAL A 54 1.73 15.08 -16.80
C VAL A 54 0.87 15.46 -18.00
N PHE A 55 -0.38 15.90 -17.79
CA PHE A 55 -1.28 16.33 -18.87
C PHE A 55 -0.91 17.68 -19.49
N TRP A 56 -0.43 18.62 -18.67
CA TRP A 56 0.04 19.94 -19.14
C TRP A 56 1.30 19.83 -20.00
N SER A 57 2.10 18.79 -19.80
CA SER A 57 3.36 18.57 -20.50
C SER A 57 3.16 17.84 -21.83
N ALA A 58 2.66 18.56 -22.84
CA ALA A 58 2.57 18.02 -24.20
C ALA A 58 3.97 17.59 -24.70
N ARG A 59 4.12 16.31 -25.02
CA ARG A 59 5.34 15.76 -25.63
C ARG A 59 5.13 15.61 -27.13
N ARG A 60 5.98 16.28 -27.92
CA ARG A 60 5.97 16.23 -29.40
C ARG A 60 6.93 15.19 -29.98
N ASP A 61 7.62 14.46 -29.12
CA ASP A 61 8.51 13.37 -29.53
C ASP A 61 7.68 12.13 -29.90
N GLU A 62 7.78 11.72 -31.17
CA GLU A 62 7.09 10.55 -31.70
C GLU A 62 7.43 9.27 -30.92
N ALA A 63 8.68 9.08 -30.50
CA ALA A 63 9.08 7.89 -29.77
C ALA A 63 8.38 7.80 -28.41
N VAL A 64 8.23 8.93 -27.71
CA VAL A 64 7.48 9.01 -26.44
C VAL A 64 5.99 8.78 -26.67
N VAL A 65 5.41 9.35 -27.73
CA VAL A 65 3.99 9.17 -28.06
C VAL A 65 3.69 7.70 -28.36
N ARG A 66 4.47 7.05 -29.22
CA ARG A 66 4.30 5.63 -29.55
C ARG A 66 4.49 4.72 -28.34
N PHE A 67 5.46 5.05 -27.48
CA PHE A 67 5.69 4.32 -26.23
C PHE A 67 4.45 4.37 -25.32
N ARG A 68 3.88 5.56 -25.09
CA ARG A 68 2.66 5.72 -24.28
C ARG A 68 1.46 5.02 -24.92
N GLN A 69 1.29 5.11 -26.23
CA GLN A 69 0.22 4.42 -26.95
C GLN A 69 0.31 2.90 -26.77
N ALA A 70 1.52 2.32 -26.83
CA ALA A 70 1.70 0.89 -26.58
C ALA A 70 1.31 0.50 -25.14
N VAL A 71 1.67 1.32 -24.14
CA VAL A 71 1.27 1.09 -22.74
C VAL A 71 -0.25 1.24 -22.57
N PHE A 72 -0.89 2.20 -23.24
CA PHE A 72 -2.34 2.31 -23.28
C PHE A 72 -2.99 1.05 -23.86
N SER A 73 -2.50 0.54 -24.99
CA SER A 73 -3.04 -0.68 -25.61
C SER A 73 -2.93 -1.91 -24.72
N ASP A 74 -1.85 -2.03 -23.94
CA ASP A 74 -1.74 -3.09 -22.94
C ASP A 74 -2.74 -2.89 -21.79
N LEU A 75 -2.83 -1.68 -21.22
CA LEU A 75 -3.72 -1.39 -20.10
C LEU A 75 -5.21 -1.31 -20.49
N ASP A 76 -5.54 -1.31 -21.79
CA ASP A 76 -6.91 -1.52 -22.27
C ASP A 76 -7.35 -2.99 -22.07
N HIS A 77 -6.41 -3.91 -21.88
CA HIS A 77 -6.72 -5.30 -21.56
C HIS A 77 -7.17 -5.46 -20.10
N PRO A 78 -8.37 -6.01 -19.83
CA PRO A 78 -8.89 -6.12 -18.46
C PRO A 78 -7.98 -6.90 -17.51
N GLY A 79 -7.26 -7.92 -17.99
CA GLY A 79 -6.33 -8.71 -17.18
C GLY A 79 -5.11 -7.91 -16.68
N LEU A 80 -4.65 -6.92 -17.46
CA LEU A 80 -3.56 -6.02 -17.08
C LEU A 80 -4.05 -4.82 -16.27
N LEU A 81 -5.27 -4.35 -16.53
CA LEU A 81 -5.87 -3.19 -15.87
C LEU A 81 -6.39 -3.49 -14.47
N THR A 82 -7.13 -4.59 -14.30
CA THR A 82 -7.76 -4.97 -13.03
C THR A 82 -6.80 -4.99 -11.83
N PRO A 83 -5.58 -5.55 -11.91
CA PRO A 83 -4.66 -5.56 -10.77
C PRO A 83 -4.10 -4.18 -10.41
N VAL A 84 -4.22 -3.18 -11.29
CA VAL A 84 -3.73 -1.81 -11.03
C VAL A 84 -4.53 -1.12 -9.93
N ALA A 85 -5.85 -1.25 -9.91
CA ALA A 85 -6.68 -0.55 -8.91
C ALA A 85 -6.36 -1.00 -7.47
N PRO A 86 -6.33 -2.31 -7.13
CA PRO A 86 -5.88 -2.78 -5.83
C PRO A 86 -4.45 -2.35 -5.49
N PHE A 87 -3.55 -2.31 -6.48
CA PHE A 87 -2.18 -1.85 -6.28
C PHE A 87 -2.14 -0.39 -5.81
N ARG A 88 -2.85 0.50 -6.51
CA ARG A 88 -2.91 1.93 -6.19
C ARG A 88 -3.56 2.19 -4.84
N ASP A 89 -4.66 1.49 -4.54
CA ASP A 89 -5.31 1.60 -3.24
C ASP A 89 -4.40 1.13 -2.10
N ALA A 90 -3.67 0.03 -2.30
CA ALA A 90 -2.70 -0.44 -1.33
C ALA A 90 -1.57 0.57 -1.13
N MET A 91 -1.02 1.16 -2.20
CA MET A 91 0.04 2.17 -2.12
C MET A 91 -0.44 3.47 -1.43
N ARG A 92 -1.68 3.89 -1.68
CA ARG A 92 -2.33 4.99 -0.94
C ARG A 92 -2.42 4.70 0.55
N LEU A 93 -2.83 3.49 0.93
CA LEU A 93 -2.90 3.06 2.33
C LEU A 93 -1.52 2.94 2.97
N VAL A 94 -0.50 2.48 2.24
CA VAL A 94 0.90 2.49 2.73
C VAL A 94 1.33 3.92 3.06
N ARG A 95 1.09 4.89 2.16
CA ARG A 95 1.41 6.31 2.42
C ARG A 95 0.64 6.86 3.60
N ALA A 96 -0.65 6.56 3.71
CA ALA A 96 -1.48 7.00 4.82
C ALA A 96 -0.99 6.44 6.16
N ASP A 97 -0.62 5.15 6.19
CA ASP A 97 -0.04 4.51 7.37
C ASP A 97 1.29 5.17 7.78
N LEU A 98 2.19 5.45 6.84
CA LEU A 98 3.47 6.12 7.15
C LEU A 98 3.28 7.59 7.60
N ALA A 99 2.37 8.32 6.96
CA ALA A 99 2.02 9.68 7.34
C ALA A 99 1.32 9.75 8.70
N TYR A 100 0.59 8.70 9.07
CA TYR A 100 0.03 8.54 10.40
C TYR A 100 1.14 8.20 11.41
N ALA A 101 2.01 7.23 11.11
CA ALA A 101 3.11 6.81 11.97
C ALA A 101 4.03 7.96 12.36
N SER A 102 4.32 8.90 11.44
CA SER A 102 5.14 10.08 11.74
C SER A 102 4.54 11.02 12.79
N LYS A 103 3.23 10.94 13.03
CA LYS A 103 2.49 11.75 14.03
C LYS A 103 2.23 11.00 15.33
N VAL A 104 2.53 9.70 15.40
CA VAL A 104 2.26 8.87 16.58
C VAL A 104 3.43 8.98 17.55
N ASP A 105 3.17 9.47 18.77
CA ASP A 105 4.20 9.61 19.81
C ASP A 105 4.68 8.28 20.39
N ARG A 106 3.78 7.30 20.50
CA ARG A 106 4.06 6.01 21.13
C ARG A 106 4.82 5.09 20.19
N ALA A 107 6.09 4.80 20.50
CA ALA A 107 6.97 3.96 19.69
C ALA A 107 6.35 2.61 19.30
N ALA A 108 5.79 1.85 20.25
CA ALA A 108 5.18 0.56 19.96
C ALA A 108 4.00 0.65 18.97
N HIS A 109 3.22 1.74 19.01
CA HIS A 109 2.12 1.94 18.08
C HIS A 109 2.65 2.34 16.70
N ARG A 110 3.57 3.31 16.67
CA ARG A 110 4.25 3.75 15.46
C ARG A 110 4.88 2.57 14.72
N ASP A 111 5.63 1.74 15.44
CA ASP A 111 6.34 0.62 14.82
C ASP A 111 5.36 -0.43 14.27
N ALA A 112 4.24 -0.68 14.96
CA ALA A 112 3.21 -1.60 14.48
C ALA A 112 2.52 -1.10 13.21
N VAL A 113 2.28 0.21 13.10
CA VAL A 113 1.76 0.85 11.89
C VAL A 113 2.78 0.73 10.74
N THR A 114 4.06 1.00 11.00
CA THR A 114 5.13 0.83 10.01
C THR A 114 5.25 -0.62 9.52
N LEU A 115 5.14 -1.60 10.42
CA LEU A 115 5.11 -3.02 10.07
C LEU A 115 3.91 -3.37 9.17
N ARG A 116 2.72 -2.82 9.46
CA ARG A 116 1.53 -2.99 8.62
C ARG A 116 1.76 -2.43 7.22
N ALA A 117 2.32 -1.22 7.13
CA ALA A 117 2.66 -0.56 5.87
C ALA A 117 3.66 -1.39 5.05
N ALA A 118 4.75 -1.86 5.68
CA ALA A 118 5.76 -2.71 5.04
C ALA A 118 5.17 -4.01 4.50
N GLY A 119 4.34 -4.71 5.28
CA GLY A 119 3.69 -5.94 4.83
C GLY A 119 2.70 -5.71 3.68
N ARG A 120 1.95 -4.60 3.69
CA ARG A 120 1.06 -4.22 2.58
C ARG A 120 1.85 -3.89 1.31
N TYR A 121 2.96 -3.18 1.45
CA TYR A 121 3.87 -2.86 0.36
C TYR A 121 4.44 -4.12 -0.30
N CYS A 122 5.03 -5.05 0.48
CA CYS A 122 5.55 -6.30 -0.07
C CYS A 122 4.46 -7.11 -0.80
N GLY A 123 3.28 -7.25 -0.17
CA GLY A 123 2.18 -8.01 -0.75
C GLY A 123 1.66 -7.41 -2.05
N THR A 124 1.49 -6.09 -2.12
CA THR A 124 0.95 -5.41 -3.31
C THR A 124 1.92 -5.44 -4.50
N VAL A 125 3.21 -5.24 -4.25
CA VAL A 125 4.25 -5.33 -5.29
C VAL A 125 4.32 -6.73 -5.88
N ARG A 126 4.28 -7.76 -5.02
CA ARG A 126 4.27 -9.17 -5.45
C ARG A 126 3.00 -9.52 -6.23
N ALA A 127 1.84 -9.06 -5.77
CA ALA A 127 0.57 -9.32 -6.42
C ALA A 127 0.51 -8.69 -7.82
N LEU A 128 0.94 -7.43 -7.97
CA LEU A 128 0.99 -6.75 -9.26
C LEU A 128 1.94 -7.47 -10.24
N ALA A 129 3.17 -7.76 -9.80
CA ALA A 129 4.15 -8.44 -10.63
C ALA A 129 3.68 -9.83 -11.08
N THR A 130 3.02 -10.58 -10.19
CA THR A 130 2.46 -11.89 -10.52
C THR A 130 1.33 -11.78 -11.55
N ALA A 131 0.38 -10.87 -11.33
CA ALA A 131 -0.74 -10.66 -12.24
C ALA A 131 -0.26 -10.23 -13.65
N TRP A 132 0.69 -9.31 -13.74
CA TRP A 132 1.26 -8.90 -15.02
C TRP A 132 2.10 -10.00 -15.67
N ARG A 133 2.84 -10.82 -14.91
CA ARG A 133 3.56 -11.97 -15.46
C ARG A 133 2.59 -12.97 -16.11
N ASP A 134 1.53 -13.33 -15.37
CA ASP A 134 0.59 -14.36 -15.81
C ASP A 134 -0.17 -13.91 -17.06
N GLU A 135 -0.44 -12.61 -17.17
CA GLU A 135 -1.17 -12.04 -18.30
C GLU A 135 -0.29 -11.69 -19.52
N GLY A 136 0.98 -11.33 -19.29
CA GLY A 136 1.97 -11.14 -20.36
C GLY A 136 1.80 -9.83 -21.16
N PRO A 137 2.20 -8.67 -20.62
CA PRO A 137 2.19 -7.40 -21.35
C PRO A 137 3.09 -7.43 -22.59
N ARG A 138 2.80 -6.58 -23.58
CA ARG A 138 3.53 -6.53 -24.86
C ARG A 138 4.29 -5.24 -25.05
N SER A 139 3.86 -4.16 -24.41
CA SER A 139 4.51 -2.86 -24.45
C SER A 139 5.87 -2.92 -23.79
N ALA A 140 6.85 -2.26 -24.41
CA ALA A 140 8.19 -2.15 -23.84
C ALA A 140 8.18 -1.54 -22.42
N GLY A 141 7.24 -0.62 -22.14
CA GLY A 141 7.10 0.02 -20.85
C GLY A 141 6.67 -0.93 -19.75
N LEU A 142 5.59 -1.71 -19.96
CA LEU A 142 5.14 -2.67 -18.95
C LEU A 142 6.07 -3.89 -18.85
N LEU A 143 6.68 -4.34 -19.94
CA LEU A 143 7.69 -5.41 -19.91
C LEU A 143 8.91 -5.00 -19.08
N ALA A 144 9.45 -3.80 -19.30
CA ALA A 144 10.56 -3.28 -18.51
C ALA A 144 10.16 -3.08 -17.04
N CYS A 145 8.94 -2.61 -16.78
CA CYS A 145 8.42 -2.46 -15.43
C CYS A 145 8.28 -3.81 -14.73
N LEU A 146 7.70 -4.82 -15.39
CA LEU A 146 7.57 -6.18 -14.86
C LEU A 146 8.94 -6.77 -14.54
N ALA A 147 9.89 -6.73 -15.48
CA ALA A 147 11.25 -7.23 -15.25
C ALA A 147 11.93 -6.53 -14.07
N TYR A 148 11.68 -5.22 -13.90
CA TYR A 148 12.17 -4.47 -12.75
C TYR A 148 11.53 -4.92 -11.43
N LEU A 149 10.21 -5.09 -11.38
CA LEU A 149 9.51 -5.57 -10.20
C LEU A 149 9.97 -6.98 -9.81
N GLU A 150 10.19 -7.86 -10.78
CA GLU A 150 10.73 -9.20 -10.56
C GLU A 150 12.16 -9.16 -10.00
N GLY A 151 13.02 -8.29 -10.56
CA GLY A 151 14.36 -8.06 -10.05
C GLY A 151 14.36 -7.51 -8.62
N LEU A 152 13.46 -6.56 -8.32
CA LEU A 152 13.27 -6.01 -6.98
C LEU A 152 12.85 -7.11 -6.00
N ILE A 153 11.83 -7.91 -6.36
CA ILE A 153 11.31 -9.02 -5.55
C ILE A 153 12.37 -10.10 -5.31
N GLY A 154 13.19 -10.40 -6.32
CA GLY A 154 14.29 -11.36 -6.22
C GLY A 154 15.52 -10.83 -5.47
N GLY A 155 15.58 -9.53 -5.19
CA GLY A 155 16.70 -8.88 -4.52
C GLY A 155 16.76 -9.15 -3.02
N ALA A 156 17.97 -9.17 -2.47
CA ALA A 156 18.22 -9.42 -1.04
C ALA A 156 17.53 -8.38 -0.12
N GLY A 157 17.42 -7.12 -0.55
CA GLY A 157 16.74 -6.07 0.21
C GLY A 157 15.24 -6.33 0.40
N PHE A 158 14.55 -6.72 -0.67
CA PHE A 158 13.12 -7.04 -0.62
C PHE A 158 12.87 -8.33 0.19
N ALA A 159 13.71 -9.35 0.00
CA ALA A 159 13.65 -10.58 0.79
C ALA A 159 13.89 -10.32 2.29
N SER A 160 14.84 -9.44 2.64
CA SER A 160 15.09 -9.01 4.02
C SER A 160 13.86 -8.32 4.64
N LEU A 161 13.24 -7.40 3.89
CA LEU A 161 12.04 -6.69 4.32
C LEU A 161 10.87 -7.66 4.57
N GLU A 162 10.56 -8.52 3.61
CA GLU A 162 9.46 -9.48 3.69
C GLU A 162 9.69 -10.51 4.81
N GLY A 163 10.92 -11.02 4.95
CA GLY A 163 11.31 -11.88 6.05
C GLY A 163 11.19 -11.19 7.42
N GLY A 164 11.58 -9.91 7.50
CA GLY A 164 11.40 -9.08 8.70
C GLY A 164 9.92 -8.91 9.08
N VAL A 165 9.06 -8.66 8.10
CA VAL A 165 7.61 -8.57 8.31
C VAL A 165 7.07 -9.87 8.89
N ALA A 166 7.44 -11.02 8.29
CA ALA A 166 6.98 -12.33 8.74
C ALA A 166 7.44 -12.65 10.17
N ARG A 167 8.72 -12.39 10.49
CA ARG A 167 9.26 -12.60 11.85
C ARG A 167 8.56 -11.73 12.89
N CYS A 168 8.35 -10.45 12.61
CA CYS A 168 7.67 -9.55 13.55
C CYS A 168 6.21 -9.97 13.78
N ARG A 169 5.49 -10.35 12.73
CA ARG A 169 4.11 -10.87 12.86
C ARG A 169 4.06 -12.14 13.69
N ALA A 170 4.98 -13.09 13.46
CA ALA A 170 5.08 -14.31 14.25
C ALA A 170 5.38 -14.01 15.72
N ALA A 171 6.34 -13.12 16.00
CA ALA A 171 6.69 -12.72 17.36
C ALA A 171 5.51 -12.05 18.09
N LEU A 172 4.80 -11.13 17.43
CA LEU A 172 3.62 -10.48 17.99
C LEU A 172 2.45 -11.45 18.20
N ALA A 173 2.29 -12.47 17.35
CA ALA A 173 1.24 -13.48 17.51
C ALA A 173 1.42 -14.35 18.77
N THR A 174 2.62 -14.39 19.37
CA THR A 174 2.87 -15.07 20.65
C THR A 174 2.36 -14.29 21.86
N VAL A 175 2.03 -13.01 21.70
CA VAL A 175 1.61 -12.14 22.80
C VAL A 175 0.17 -12.45 23.19
N GLN A 176 0.00 -13.10 24.34
CA GLN A 176 -1.30 -13.41 24.93
C GLN A 176 -1.42 -12.75 26.31
N TYR A 177 -2.45 -11.93 26.50
CA TYR A 177 -2.68 -11.20 27.73
C TYR A 177 -4.17 -11.21 28.11
N GLY A 178 -4.44 -11.20 29.41
CA GLY A 178 -5.78 -11.06 29.96
C GLY A 178 -6.04 -9.62 30.39
N LEU A 179 -7.27 -9.16 30.16
CA LEU A 179 -7.78 -7.89 30.67
C LEU A 179 -8.72 -8.17 31.85
N LEU A 180 -8.40 -7.60 33.01
CA LEU A 180 -9.27 -7.64 34.17
C LEU A 180 -9.82 -6.25 34.44
N PHE A 181 -11.13 -6.11 34.31
CA PHE A 181 -11.85 -4.89 34.68
C PHE A 181 -12.19 -4.92 36.17
N ARG A 182 -11.72 -3.92 36.92
CA ARG A 182 -12.04 -3.70 38.34
C ARG A 182 -12.59 -2.29 38.51
N GLY A 183 -13.92 -2.17 38.45
CA GLY A 183 -14.58 -0.87 38.40
C GLY A 183 -14.02 -0.07 37.22
N ASP A 184 -13.43 1.08 37.52
CA ASP A 184 -12.90 2.03 36.52
C ASP A 184 -11.44 1.71 36.12
N SER A 185 -10.86 0.63 36.63
CA SER A 185 -9.47 0.24 36.38
C SER A 185 -9.35 -1.01 35.50
N VAL A 186 -8.41 -0.98 34.56
CA VAL A 186 -8.06 -2.12 33.69
C VAL A 186 -6.71 -2.66 34.13
N VAL A 187 -6.68 -3.90 34.61
CA VAL A 187 -5.45 -4.61 35.00
C VAL A 187 -5.08 -5.60 33.91
N ILE A 188 -3.85 -5.50 33.42
CA ILE A 188 -3.34 -6.34 32.34
C ILE A 188 -2.43 -7.39 32.93
N ARG A 189 -2.75 -8.65 32.69
CA ARG A 189 -1.98 -9.81 33.16
C ARG A 189 -1.49 -10.63 31.97
N ARG A 190 -0.40 -11.37 32.15
CA ARG A 190 -0.06 -12.44 31.20
C ARG A 190 -1.15 -13.50 31.22
N HIS A 191 -1.48 -14.04 30.05
CA HIS A 191 -2.36 -15.18 29.96
C HIS A 191 -1.71 -16.40 30.65
N ALA A 192 -2.45 -17.05 31.53
CA ALA A 192 -1.93 -18.13 32.38
C ALA A 192 -2.46 -19.52 31.94
N GLY A 193 -2.88 -19.67 30.69
CA GLY A 193 -3.54 -20.90 30.20
C GLY A 193 -4.96 -21.05 30.74
N GLU A 194 -5.63 -19.93 31.00
CA GLU A 194 -7.02 -19.90 31.44
C GLU A 194 -7.90 -20.56 30.36
N PRO A 195 -8.81 -21.48 30.73
CA PRO A 195 -9.61 -22.20 29.74
C PRO A 195 -10.49 -21.23 28.95
N ASP A 196 -10.64 -21.50 27.65
CA ASP A 196 -11.58 -20.78 26.82
C ASP A 196 -13.01 -21.13 27.25
N TYR A 197 -13.63 -20.25 28.03
CA TYR A 197 -14.99 -20.45 28.52
C TYR A 197 -16.04 -20.15 27.46
N THR A 198 -15.66 -19.78 26.23
CA THR A 198 -16.58 -19.44 25.14
C THR A 198 -17.61 -20.55 24.93
N ASP A 199 -17.19 -21.81 24.86
CA ASP A 199 -18.11 -22.94 24.72
C ASP A 199 -19.02 -23.14 25.93
N THR A 200 -18.50 -22.91 27.15
CA THR A 200 -19.27 -23.03 28.39
C THR A 200 -20.34 -21.93 28.48
N VAL A 201 -19.99 -20.72 28.06
CA VAL A 201 -20.91 -19.58 27.99
C VAL A 201 -21.95 -19.80 26.90
N HIS A 202 -21.54 -20.18 25.69
CA HIS A 202 -22.46 -20.51 24.60
C HIS A 202 -23.45 -21.61 24.99
N GLY A 203 -22.99 -22.68 25.64
CA GLY A 203 -23.85 -23.76 26.12
C GLY A 203 -24.86 -23.28 27.17
N ARG A 204 -24.46 -22.42 28.11
CA ARG A 204 -25.35 -21.89 29.15
C ARG A 204 -26.39 -20.90 28.62
N PHE A 205 -26.04 -20.13 27.59
CA PHE A 205 -26.92 -19.13 26.98
C PHE A 205 -27.66 -19.64 25.74
N ALA A 206 -27.46 -20.91 25.33
CA ALA A 206 -28.12 -21.52 24.18
C ALA A 206 -29.65 -21.41 24.23
N ARG A 207 -30.24 -21.53 25.44
CA ARG A 207 -31.69 -21.41 25.68
C ARG A 207 -32.27 -19.99 25.57
N PHE A 208 -31.40 -18.98 25.48
CA PHE A 208 -31.78 -17.57 25.39
C PHE A 208 -31.44 -16.96 24.02
N ARG A 209 -31.04 -17.79 23.04
CA ARG A 209 -30.88 -17.33 21.66
C ARG A 209 -32.26 -17.12 21.04
N GLU A 210 -32.69 -15.88 20.91
CA GLU A 210 -33.67 -15.51 19.88
C GLU A 210 -33.02 -15.78 18.51
N ALA A 211 -33.82 -16.24 17.54
CA ALA A 211 -33.43 -16.84 16.26
C ALA A 211 -32.14 -16.28 15.65
N ASP A 212 -31.35 -17.16 15.00
CA ASP A 212 -30.04 -16.94 14.36
C ASP A 212 -29.93 -15.64 13.54
N GLY A 213 -29.79 -14.52 14.25
CA GLY A 213 -29.43 -13.24 13.70
C GLY A 213 -27.91 -13.18 13.50
N PRO A 214 -27.42 -12.42 12.52
CA PRO A 214 -25.99 -12.18 12.38
C PRO A 214 -25.45 -11.64 13.71
N ALA A 215 -24.35 -12.22 14.21
CA ALA A 215 -23.66 -11.67 15.37
C ALA A 215 -23.42 -10.17 15.13
N PRO A 216 -23.67 -9.30 16.14
CA PRO A 216 -23.39 -7.88 16.01
C PRO A 216 -21.93 -7.72 15.58
N ARG A 217 -21.70 -7.21 14.37
CA ARG A 217 -20.35 -6.87 13.95
C ARG A 217 -19.88 -5.74 14.85
N PRO A 218 -18.70 -5.85 15.49
CA PRO A 218 -18.12 -4.69 16.14
C PRO A 218 -18.11 -3.56 15.11
N LYS A 219 -18.69 -2.41 15.49
CA LYS A 219 -18.61 -1.21 14.64
C LYS A 219 -17.13 -1.02 14.33
N ALA A 220 -16.79 -0.90 13.05
CA ALA A 220 -15.47 -0.42 12.66
C ALA A 220 -15.21 0.86 13.46
N ALA A 221 -14.06 0.95 14.14
CA ALA A 221 -13.73 2.08 14.99
C ALA A 221 -14.03 3.37 14.20
N ALA A 222 -14.96 4.17 14.72
CA ALA A 222 -15.47 5.35 14.03
C ALA A 222 -14.43 6.47 13.94
N ASP A 223 -13.33 6.35 14.69
CA ASP A 223 -12.28 7.35 14.80
C ASP A 223 -11.02 6.87 14.09
N GLY A 224 -10.46 7.77 13.27
CA GLY A 224 -9.35 7.49 12.35
C GLY A 224 -8.10 6.93 13.02
N GLY A 225 -8.04 5.60 13.20
CA GLY A 225 -6.85 4.81 13.50
C GLY A 225 -6.09 5.14 14.80
N GLY A 226 -6.54 6.13 15.57
CA GLY A 226 -5.95 6.59 16.81
C GLY A 226 -6.29 5.68 17.98
N LEU A 227 -5.29 5.32 18.79
CA LEU A 227 -5.55 4.66 20.06
C LEU A 227 -6.20 5.66 21.02
N ASP A 228 -7.31 5.29 21.64
CA ASP A 228 -7.83 6.03 22.77
C ASP A 228 -6.90 5.91 24.00
N HIS A 229 -7.22 6.62 25.08
CA HIS A 229 -6.41 6.61 26.30
C HIS A 229 -6.33 5.23 26.99
N ILE A 230 -7.37 4.39 26.87
CA ILE A 230 -7.41 3.03 27.41
C ILE A 230 -6.56 2.10 26.57
N GLU A 231 -6.76 2.10 25.24
CA GLU A 231 -6.00 1.30 24.28
C GLU A 231 -4.50 1.64 24.36
N ALA A 232 -4.17 2.93 24.49
CA ALA A 232 -2.81 3.41 24.73
C ALA A 232 -2.22 2.90 26.04
N GLY A 233 -3.01 2.89 27.13
CA GLY A 233 -2.63 2.31 28.41
C GLY A 233 -2.36 0.82 28.27
N ILE A 234 -3.25 0.09 27.57
CA ILE A 234 -3.10 -1.35 27.32
C ILE A 234 -1.80 -1.63 26.56
N LEU A 235 -1.57 -0.95 25.44
CA LEU A 235 -0.36 -1.13 24.66
C LEU A 235 0.91 -0.85 25.47
N SER A 236 0.88 0.17 26.33
CA SER A 236 2.04 0.54 27.15
C SER A 236 2.36 -0.50 28.22
N SER A 237 1.34 -1.15 28.78
CA SER A 237 1.53 -2.24 29.74
C SER A 237 1.90 -3.55 29.07
N VAL A 238 1.30 -3.87 27.92
CA VAL A 238 1.62 -5.08 27.14
C VAL A 238 3.07 -5.02 26.64
N SER A 239 3.52 -3.87 26.13
CA SER A 239 4.91 -3.72 25.65
C SER A 239 5.95 -3.89 26.76
N ARG A 240 5.63 -3.49 27.99
CA ARG A 240 6.48 -3.75 29.18
C ARG A 240 6.47 -5.21 29.61
N GLN A 241 5.33 -5.88 29.51
CA GLN A 241 5.20 -7.29 29.90
C GLN A 241 5.82 -8.26 28.89
N PHE A 242 5.90 -7.88 27.61
CA PHE A 242 6.42 -8.71 26.52
C PHE A 242 7.54 -7.99 25.75
N PRO A 243 8.69 -7.66 26.38
CA PRO A 243 9.68 -6.79 25.75
C PRO A 243 10.31 -7.36 24.47
N ALA A 244 10.46 -8.69 24.36
CA ALA A 244 11.15 -9.31 23.23
C ALA A 244 10.45 -9.12 21.87
N PRO A 245 9.12 -9.41 21.72
CA PRO A 245 8.40 -9.10 20.48
C PRO A 245 8.47 -7.62 20.06
N PHE A 246 8.34 -6.69 21.02
CA PHE A 246 8.41 -5.25 20.71
C PHE A 246 9.85 -4.81 20.38
N ALA A 247 10.88 -5.42 20.97
CA ALA A 247 12.26 -5.15 20.60
C ALA A 247 12.62 -5.68 19.20
N GLU A 248 12.08 -6.83 18.78
CA GLU A 248 12.19 -7.30 17.39
C GLU A 248 11.54 -6.32 16.43
N LEU A 249 10.34 -5.85 16.77
CA LEU A 249 9.60 -4.87 15.98
C LEU A 249 10.38 -3.55 15.82
N SER A 250 10.91 -2.98 16.91
CA SER A 250 11.69 -1.74 16.83
C SER A 250 13.00 -1.93 16.05
N ARG A 251 13.67 -3.08 16.17
CA ARG A 251 14.86 -3.41 15.35
C ARG A 251 14.51 -3.51 13.86
N PHE A 252 13.38 -4.12 13.53
CA PHE A 252 12.91 -4.21 12.15
C PHE A 252 12.67 -2.83 11.53
N VAL A 253 11.98 -1.94 12.25
CA VAL A 253 11.70 -0.58 11.77
C VAL A 253 12.98 0.23 11.61
N ALA A 254 13.90 0.15 12.58
CA ALA A 254 15.20 0.84 12.49
C ALA A 254 16.06 0.35 11.31
N ALA A 255 15.95 -0.92 10.93
CA ALA A 255 16.68 -1.49 9.80
C ALA A 255 16.09 -1.12 8.43
N HIS A 256 14.83 -0.65 8.37
CA HIS A 256 14.12 -0.34 7.13
C HIS A 256 13.38 1.01 7.21
N PRO A 257 14.09 2.13 7.43
CA PRO A 257 13.46 3.44 7.61
C PRO A 257 12.70 3.91 6.36
N ASP A 258 13.25 3.63 5.17
CA ASP A 258 12.69 4.03 3.87
C ASP A 258 12.57 2.80 2.95
N PHE A 259 11.61 1.92 3.25
CA PHE A 259 11.46 0.66 2.52
C PHE A 259 10.72 0.79 1.17
N ILE A 260 10.14 1.96 0.87
CA ILE A 260 9.42 2.17 -0.39
C ILE A 260 10.45 2.43 -1.48
N ASP A 261 10.47 1.56 -2.47
CA ASP A 261 11.32 1.74 -3.64
C ASP A 261 10.87 2.98 -4.45
N PRO A 262 11.78 3.89 -4.84
CA PRO A 262 11.43 5.11 -5.58
C PRO A 262 10.75 4.87 -6.93
N LEU A 263 11.12 3.80 -7.65
CA LEU A 263 10.52 3.46 -8.94
C LEU A 263 9.13 2.83 -8.77
N VAL A 264 8.90 2.07 -7.70
CA VAL A 264 7.54 1.62 -7.34
C VAL A 264 6.64 2.79 -6.92
N ALA A 265 7.17 3.74 -6.14
CA ALA A 265 6.43 4.95 -5.78
C ALA A 265 6.10 5.82 -6.99
N ARG A 266 7.02 5.89 -7.96
CA ARG A 266 6.81 6.52 -9.26
C ARG A 266 5.75 5.79 -10.06
N LEU A 267 5.82 4.46 -10.15
CA LEU A 267 4.83 3.64 -10.87
C LEU A 267 3.40 3.90 -10.38
N ASP A 268 3.17 3.94 -9.07
CA ASP A 268 1.86 4.24 -8.47
C ASP A 268 1.27 5.58 -8.96
N ARG A 269 2.14 6.57 -9.15
CA ARG A 269 1.78 7.90 -9.67
C ARG A 269 1.54 7.86 -11.18
N GLU A 270 2.48 7.30 -11.91
CA GLU A 270 2.47 7.27 -13.38
C GLU A 270 1.33 6.44 -13.95
N VAL A 271 0.96 5.33 -13.29
CA VAL A 271 -0.17 4.51 -13.73
C VAL A 271 -1.52 5.24 -13.58
N GLY A 272 -1.57 6.27 -12.72
CA GLY A 272 -2.69 7.20 -12.62
C GLY A 272 -2.99 7.90 -13.94
N PHE A 273 -1.97 8.28 -14.71
CA PHE A 273 -2.13 8.91 -16.04
C PHE A 273 -2.93 8.01 -16.99
N TYR A 274 -2.58 6.74 -17.06
CA TYR A 274 -3.24 5.78 -17.94
C TYR A 274 -4.65 5.43 -17.44
N THR A 275 -4.78 5.10 -16.15
CA THR A 275 -6.05 4.67 -15.57
C THR A 275 -7.11 5.77 -15.55
N SER A 276 -6.74 7.02 -15.27
CA SER A 276 -7.67 8.16 -15.37
C SER A 276 -8.23 8.31 -16.77
N TYR A 277 -7.36 8.26 -17.79
CA TYR A 277 -7.78 8.47 -19.16
C TYR A 277 -8.66 7.34 -19.67
N LEU A 278 -8.28 6.08 -19.41
CA LEU A 278 -9.09 4.91 -19.76
C LEU A 278 -10.46 4.94 -19.09
N ALA A 279 -10.54 5.34 -17.81
CA ALA A 279 -11.81 5.47 -17.10
C ALA A 279 -12.70 6.59 -17.67
N TYR A 280 -12.11 7.69 -18.14
CA TYR A 280 -12.85 8.82 -18.73
C TYR A 280 -13.42 8.51 -20.12
N ILE A 281 -12.73 7.70 -20.93
CA ILE A 281 -13.19 7.31 -22.27
C ILE A 281 -14.04 6.02 -22.26
N ALA A 282 -14.19 5.37 -21.11
CA ALA A 282 -15.03 4.20 -20.98
C ALA A 282 -16.50 4.55 -21.33
N PRO A 283 -17.21 3.68 -22.08
CA PRO A 283 -18.55 3.94 -22.59
C PRO A 283 -19.64 3.99 -21.51
#